data_AF-A0A7V5X3H4-F1
#
_entry.id   AF-A0A7V5X3H4-F1
#
_cell.length_a   1.000
_cell.length_b   1.000
_cell.length_c   1.000
_cell.angle_alpha   90.00
_cell.angle_beta   90.00
_cell.angle_gamma   90.00
#
_symmetry.space_group_name_H-M   'P 1'
#
loop_
_entity.id
_entity.type
_entity.pdbx_description
1 polymer ?
#
loop_
_entity_poly.entity_id
_entity_poly.type
_entity_poly.pdbx_seq_one_letter_code
_entity_poly.pdbx_strand_id
1 'polypeptide(L)'
;MELLGALNMVLPAHDNEADKDTVDISGITYYLAKKDGDINGVAFKTSTEKGYSGLIEVIVGVDVSGQIHAIGILSQKETPGLGSKIDEDWFKDQYKGKTLNNINWAVKKDGGDFEQISGATISPRAVIGAIKEGLTGYEQNKMQILGGSDVVQ
;
A
#
# COMPACT_ATOMS: atom_id res chain seq x y z
N MET A 1 4.84 2.43 -14.63
CA MET A 1 5.30 1.07 -14.26
C MET A 1 4.25 0.08 -14.74
N GLU A 2 4.65 -1.08 -15.27
CA GLU A 2 3.71 -2.16 -15.59
C GLU A 2 3.23 -2.85 -14.31
N LEU A 3 1.98 -3.32 -14.27
CA LEU A 3 1.36 -3.89 -13.06
C LEU A 3 2.18 -5.03 -12.46
N LEU A 4 2.62 -5.99 -13.26
CA LEU A 4 3.38 -7.14 -12.77
C LEU A 4 4.71 -6.73 -12.12
N GLY A 5 5.41 -5.75 -12.72
CA GLY A 5 6.61 -5.18 -12.13
C GLY A 5 6.34 -4.49 -10.79
N ALA A 6 5.20 -3.80 -10.67
CA ALA A 6 4.79 -3.17 -9.42
C ALA A 6 4.45 -4.20 -8.33
N LEU A 7 3.75 -5.28 -8.69
CA LEU A 7 3.42 -6.38 -7.79
C LEU A 7 4.69 -7.05 -7.24
N ASN A 8 5.61 -7.43 -8.13
CA ASN A 8 6.88 -8.06 -7.73
C ASN A 8 7.76 -7.17 -6.86
N MET A 9 7.57 -5.85 -6.91
CA MET A 9 8.30 -4.89 -6.07
C MET A 9 7.73 -4.82 -4.65
N VAL A 10 6.41 -4.96 -4.48
CA VAL A 10 5.75 -4.74 -3.18
C VAL A 10 5.36 -6.02 -2.46
N LEU A 11 5.19 -7.13 -3.17
CA LEU A 11 4.84 -8.41 -2.59
C LEU A 11 6.07 -9.10 -1.96
N PRO A 12 5.89 -9.85 -0.88
CA PRO A 12 6.88 -10.83 -0.42
C PRO A 12 7.22 -11.84 -1.53
N ALA A 13 8.33 -12.58 -1.39
CA ALA A 13 8.73 -13.58 -2.37
C ALA A 13 7.59 -14.59 -2.66
N HIS A 14 7.25 -14.77 -3.94
CA HIS A 14 6.15 -15.61 -4.41
C HIS A 14 6.54 -16.36 -5.69
N ASP A 15 5.83 -17.43 -6.03
CA ASP A 15 6.05 -18.25 -7.23
C ASP A 15 4.81 -18.39 -8.13
N ASN A 16 3.70 -17.76 -7.76
CA ASN A 16 2.50 -17.64 -8.60
C ASN A 16 2.52 -16.42 -9.53
N GLU A 17 1.63 -16.42 -10.52
CA GLU A 17 1.29 -15.25 -11.36
C GLU A 17 0.34 -14.31 -10.60
N ALA A 18 0.88 -13.47 -9.72
CA ALA A 18 0.10 -12.65 -8.78
C ALA A 18 -0.88 -11.66 -9.46
N ASP A 19 -0.62 -11.26 -10.70
CA ASP A 19 -1.53 -10.42 -11.49
C ASP A 19 -2.81 -11.14 -11.95
N LYS A 20 -2.83 -12.48 -11.87
CA LYS A 20 -3.98 -13.33 -12.22
C LYS A 20 -4.66 -13.97 -11.00
N ASP A 21 -4.00 -13.94 -9.85
CA ASP A 21 -4.49 -14.54 -8.60
C ASP A 21 -5.12 -13.46 -7.74
N THR A 22 -6.38 -13.15 -8.01
CA THR A 22 -7.06 -11.98 -7.43
C THR A 22 -8.33 -12.32 -6.67
N VAL A 23 -8.64 -11.47 -5.68
CA VAL A 23 -9.93 -11.42 -4.98
C VAL A 23 -10.47 -10.01 -5.09
N ASP A 24 -11.69 -9.85 -5.60
CA ASP A 24 -12.36 -8.56 -5.71
C ASP A 24 -13.38 -8.38 -4.59
N ILE A 25 -13.24 -7.32 -3.81
CA ILE A 25 -14.14 -7.01 -2.69
C ILE A 25 -14.48 -5.53 -2.74
N SER A 26 -15.77 -5.21 -2.84
CA SER A 26 -16.27 -3.83 -2.86
C SER A 26 -15.59 -2.94 -3.91
N GLY A 27 -15.24 -3.50 -5.06
CA GLY A 27 -14.56 -2.79 -6.16
C GLY A 27 -13.06 -2.59 -5.98
N ILE A 28 -12.47 -3.17 -4.92
CA ILE A 28 -11.01 -3.22 -4.73
C ILE A 28 -10.52 -4.62 -5.13
N THR A 29 -9.55 -4.66 -6.04
CA THR A 29 -8.83 -5.88 -6.41
C THR A 29 -7.65 -6.08 -5.48
N TYR A 30 -7.63 -7.24 -4.81
CA TYR A 30 -6.53 -7.74 -4.01
C TYR A 30 -5.77 -8.80 -4.80
N TYR A 31 -4.46 -8.59 -4.98
CA TYR A 31 -3.55 -9.48 -5.69
C TYR A 31 -2.83 -10.37 -4.69
N LEU A 32 -2.95 -11.69 -4.83
CA LEU A 32 -2.42 -12.65 -3.87
C LEU A 32 -1.00 -13.06 -4.25
N ALA A 33 -0.07 -12.93 -3.31
CA ALA A 33 1.22 -13.60 -3.38
C ALA A 33 1.10 -14.99 -2.73
N LYS A 34 1.49 -16.02 -3.48
CA LYS A 34 1.57 -17.39 -2.99
C LYS A 34 2.98 -17.93 -3.13
N LYS A 35 3.42 -18.66 -2.10
CA LYS A 35 4.69 -19.36 -2.08
C LYS A 35 4.44 -20.80 -1.68
N ASP A 36 4.85 -21.74 -2.54
CA ASP A 36 4.66 -23.17 -2.31
C ASP A 36 3.18 -23.56 -2.05
N GLY A 37 2.24 -22.79 -2.62
CA GLY A 37 0.79 -23.00 -2.50
C GLY A 37 0.10 -22.18 -1.41
N ASP A 38 0.84 -21.64 -0.44
CA ASP A 38 0.28 -20.85 0.67
C ASP A 38 0.28 -19.35 0.36
N ILE A 39 -0.81 -18.66 0.71
CA ILE A 39 -0.86 -17.19 0.63
C ILE A 39 0.09 -16.63 1.69
N ASN A 40 1.09 -15.87 1.25
CA ASN A 40 2.06 -15.23 2.15
C ASN A 40 2.02 -13.70 2.10
N GLY A 41 1.30 -13.12 1.15
CA GLY A 41 1.12 -11.68 1.04
C GLY A 41 -0.02 -11.28 0.12
N VAL A 42 -0.37 -10.01 0.20
CA VAL A 42 -1.44 -9.40 -0.59
C VAL A 42 -1.00 -8.01 -1.02
N ALA A 43 -1.27 -7.65 -2.27
CA ALA A 43 -1.13 -6.29 -2.74
C ALA A 43 -2.48 -5.70 -3.14
N PHE A 44 -2.63 -4.40 -2.97
CA PHE A 44 -3.81 -3.66 -3.41
C PHE A 44 -3.42 -2.24 -3.81
N LYS A 45 -4.23 -1.65 -4.70
CA LYS A 45 -4.07 -0.26 -5.11
C LYS A 45 -4.94 0.64 -4.24
N THR A 46 -4.42 1.82 -3.94
CA THR A 46 -5.14 2.92 -3.29
C THR A 46 -4.81 4.21 -4.02
N SER A 47 -5.66 5.21 -3.92
CA SER A 47 -5.43 6.49 -4.58
C SER A 47 -6.00 7.65 -3.79
N THR A 48 -5.54 8.85 -4.11
CA THR A 48 -6.05 10.06 -3.49
C THR A 48 -5.93 11.27 -4.42
N GLU A 49 -6.97 12.08 -4.48
CA GLU A 49 -6.97 13.39 -5.16
C GLU A 49 -6.42 14.51 -4.28
N LYS A 50 -5.96 14.18 -3.06
CA LYS A 50 -5.45 15.14 -2.08
C LYS A 50 -3.97 15.48 -2.25
N GLY A 51 -3.32 14.96 -3.30
CA GLY A 51 -1.98 15.39 -3.69
C GLY A 51 -1.97 16.89 -4.04
N TYR A 52 -0.81 17.53 -3.97
CA TYR A 52 -0.70 18.97 -4.23
C TYR A 52 -1.12 19.32 -5.67
N SER A 53 -0.81 18.44 -6.62
CA SER A 53 -1.11 18.56 -8.04
C SER A 53 -2.17 17.55 -8.51
N GLY A 54 -2.96 17.01 -7.58
CA GLY A 54 -4.10 16.12 -7.83
C GLY A 54 -3.80 14.65 -7.52
N LEU A 55 -4.32 13.77 -8.38
CA LEU A 55 -4.26 12.31 -8.22
C LEU A 55 -2.84 11.78 -7.95
N ILE A 56 -2.75 10.97 -6.89
CA ILE A 56 -1.64 10.08 -6.59
C ILE A 56 -2.20 8.66 -6.50
N GLU A 57 -1.61 7.73 -7.24
CA GLU A 57 -1.92 6.30 -7.17
C GLU A 57 -0.77 5.54 -6.49
N VAL A 58 -1.11 4.69 -5.54
CA VAL A 58 -0.18 3.94 -4.71
C VAL A 58 -0.54 2.46 -4.78
N ILE A 59 0.46 1.60 -4.80
CA ILE A 59 0.30 0.17 -4.57
C ILE A 59 0.96 -0.18 -3.24
N VAL A 60 0.28 -0.97 -2.43
CA VAL A 60 0.73 -1.39 -1.11
C VAL A 60 0.78 -2.91 -1.10
N GLY A 61 1.91 -3.48 -0.69
CA GLY A 61 2.06 -4.90 -0.43
C GLY A 61 2.20 -5.18 1.05
N VAL A 62 1.41 -6.11 1.56
CA VAL A 62 1.41 -6.55 2.96
C VAL A 62 1.65 -8.05 3.04
N ASP A 63 2.16 -8.51 4.19
CA ASP A 63 2.07 -9.93 4.55
C ASP A 63 0.66 -10.28 5.07
N VAL A 64 0.42 -11.57 5.34
CA VAL A 64 -0.87 -12.04 5.89
C VAL A 64 -1.21 -11.46 7.27
N SER A 65 -0.26 -10.87 7.98
CA SER A 65 -0.50 -10.21 9.26
C SER A 65 -1.01 -8.77 9.08
N GLY A 66 -0.93 -8.21 7.87
CA GLY A 66 -1.21 -6.80 7.59
C GLY A 66 0.00 -5.89 7.80
N GLN A 67 1.20 -6.46 7.99
CA GLN A 67 2.44 -5.70 8.01
C GLN A 67 2.85 -5.35 6.59
N ILE A 68 3.16 -4.07 6.37
CA ILE A 68 3.62 -3.58 5.07
C ILE A 68 4.98 -4.17 4.77
N HIS A 69 5.07 -4.87 3.65
CA HIS A 69 6.32 -5.35 3.08
C HIS A 69 7.03 -4.20 2.34
N ALA A 70 6.30 -3.53 1.44
CA ALA A 70 6.75 -2.36 0.70
C ALA A 70 5.56 -1.62 0.08
N ILE A 71 5.82 -0.40 -0.41
CA ILE A 71 4.88 0.40 -1.19
C ILE A 71 5.52 0.85 -2.51
N GLY A 72 4.70 1.25 -3.47
CA GLY A 72 5.14 1.88 -4.71
C GLY A 72 4.21 3.02 -5.12
N ILE A 73 4.77 4.07 -5.71
CA ILE A 73 3.99 5.13 -6.36
C ILE A 73 3.78 4.72 -7.82
N LEU A 74 2.53 4.47 -8.21
CA LEU A 74 2.19 4.06 -9.57
C LEU A 74 2.10 5.26 -10.52
N SER A 75 1.52 6.36 -10.02
CA SER A 75 1.38 7.61 -10.75
C SER A 75 1.27 8.80 -9.80
N GLN A 76 1.77 9.95 -10.24
CA GLN A 76 1.64 11.23 -9.56
C GLN A 76 1.89 12.39 -10.53
N LYS A 77 1.47 13.60 -10.17
CA LYS A 77 1.71 14.83 -10.94
C LYS A 77 2.41 15.93 -10.14
N GLU A 78 3.02 15.57 -9.01
CA GLU A 78 3.55 16.54 -8.07
C GLU A 78 4.75 17.33 -8.65
N THR A 79 4.99 18.50 -8.06
CA THR A 79 6.08 19.39 -8.51
C THR A 79 7.44 18.69 -8.42
N PRO A 80 8.21 18.62 -9.54
CA PRO A 80 9.54 18.02 -9.56
C PRO A 80 10.48 18.64 -8.52
N GLY A 81 11.16 17.79 -7.75
CA GLY A 81 12.14 18.19 -6.73
C GLY A 81 11.53 18.65 -5.40
N LEU A 82 10.21 18.80 -5.31
CA LEU A 82 9.48 19.02 -4.05
C LEU A 82 8.55 17.84 -3.76
N GLY A 83 7.30 17.90 -4.23
CA GLY A 83 6.31 16.86 -3.94
C GLY A 83 6.63 15.53 -4.62
N SER A 84 7.36 15.55 -5.74
CA SER A 84 7.73 14.32 -6.46
C SER A 84 8.58 13.34 -5.64
N LYS A 85 9.21 13.83 -4.56
CA LYS A 85 10.06 13.02 -3.67
C LYS A 85 9.30 11.94 -2.90
N ILE A 86 7.97 11.91 -2.96
CA ILE A 86 7.18 10.78 -2.46
C ILE A 86 7.52 9.44 -3.13
N ASP A 87 8.15 9.48 -4.31
CA ASP A 87 8.58 8.26 -5.03
C ASP A 87 10.07 7.91 -4.77
N GLU A 88 10.78 8.70 -3.96
CA GLU A 88 12.15 8.37 -3.56
C GLU A 88 12.16 7.26 -2.50
N ASP A 89 13.18 6.41 -2.53
CA ASP A 89 13.25 5.21 -1.69
C ASP A 89 13.20 5.53 -0.19
N TRP A 90 13.91 6.57 0.26
CA TRP A 90 13.86 6.98 1.66
C TRP A 90 12.45 7.30 2.15
N PHE A 91 11.56 7.79 1.27
CA PHE A 91 10.18 8.09 1.63
C PHE A 91 9.35 6.81 1.70
N LYS A 92 9.48 5.92 0.71
CA LYS A 92 8.78 4.63 0.63
C LYS A 92 9.22 3.63 1.71
N ASP A 93 10.49 3.62 2.04
CA ASP A 93 11.07 2.72 3.05
C ASP A 93 10.55 3.00 4.45
N GLN A 94 10.04 4.21 4.71
CA GLN A 94 9.41 4.55 5.98
C GLN A 94 8.23 3.64 6.29
N TYR A 95 7.55 3.05 5.31
CA TYR A 95 6.34 2.26 5.55
C TYR A 95 6.64 0.79 5.92
N LYS A 96 7.82 0.28 5.59
CA LYS A 96 8.20 -1.12 5.80
C LYS A 96 8.10 -1.51 7.28
N GLY A 97 7.48 -2.66 7.55
CA GLY A 97 7.32 -3.19 8.90
C GLY A 97 6.19 -2.55 9.73
N LYS A 98 5.51 -1.53 9.20
CA LYS A 98 4.38 -0.89 9.88
C LYS A 98 3.08 -1.68 9.64
N THR A 99 2.19 -1.62 10.62
CA THR A 99 0.82 -2.13 10.53
C THR A 99 -0.14 -0.97 10.75
N LEU A 100 -1.43 -1.19 10.56
CA LEU A 100 -2.45 -0.17 10.82
C LEU A 100 -2.39 0.36 12.27
N ASN A 101 -2.05 -0.52 13.23
CA ASN A 101 -2.24 -0.28 14.65
C ASN A 101 -0.95 -0.03 15.46
N ASN A 102 0.24 -0.17 14.86
CA ASN A 102 1.51 0.01 15.57
C ASN A 102 2.15 1.39 15.39
N ILE A 103 1.45 2.32 14.73
CA ILE A 103 2.03 3.62 14.34
C ILE A 103 0.97 4.73 14.27
N ASN A 104 1.41 5.97 14.44
CA ASN A 104 0.60 7.17 14.22
C ASN A 104 0.70 7.62 12.76
N TRP A 105 -0.38 7.44 12.02
CA TRP A 105 -0.52 7.76 10.59
C TRP A 105 -0.63 9.26 10.30
N ALA A 106 0.44 10.00 10.58
CA ALA A 106 0.61 11.40 10.23
C ALA A 106 2.10 11.73 10.04
N VAL A 107 2.39 12.87 9.42
CA VAL A 107 3.77 13.37 9.38
C VAL A 107 4.22 13.82 10.79
N LYS A 108 5.52 13.80 11.08
CA LYS A 108 6.09 14.22 12.36
C LYS A 108 5.69 15.64 12.75
N LYS A 109 5.60 16.55 11.76
CA LYS A 109 5.11 17.92 11.99
C LYS A 109 3.69 18.00 12.56
N ASP A 110 2.88 16.97 12.34
CA ASP A 110 1.50 16.86 12.80
C ASP A 110 1.37 15.86 13.96
N GLY A 111 2.49 15.45 14.58
CA GLY A 111 2.52 14.53 15.73
C GLY A 111 2.48 13.04 15.37
N GLY A 112 2.68 12.68 14.10
CA GLY A 112 2.82 11.28 13.69
C GLY A 112 4.27 10.81 13.56
N ASP A 113 4.46 9.67 12.89
CA ASP A 113 5.75 8.98 12.85
C ASP A 113 6.50 9.07 11.52
N PHE A 114 5.91 9.70 10.50
CA PHE A 114 6.47 9.77 9.16
C PHE A 114 7.23 11.09 8.91
N GLU A 115 8.44 11.02 8.39
CA GLU A 115 9.17 12.19 7.91
C GLU A 115 8.44 12.82 6.72
N GLN A 116 8.24 14.14 6.80
CA GLN A 116 7.76 14.94 5.68
C GLN A 116 8.89 15.36 4.75
N ILE A 117 8.53 15.73 3.53
CA ILE A 117 9.43 16.45 2.62
C ILE A 117 9.52 17.91 3.08
N SER A 118 10.74 18.43 3.27
CA SER A 118 10.95 19.81 3.66
C SER A 118 10.31 20.77 2.65
N GLY A 119 9.48 21.70 3.14
CA GLY A 119 8.74 22.65 2.29
C GLY A 119 7.54 22.06 1.54
N ALA A 120 7.25 20.76 1.63
CA ALA A 120 6.17 20.10 0.89
C ALA A 120 5.46 19.02 1.73
N THR A 121 4.50 19.42 2.56
CA THR A 121 3.77 18.49 3.45
C THR A 121 2.45 17.96 2.87
N ILE A 122 1.94 18.54 1.78
CA ILE A 122 0.64 18.16 1.22
C ILE A 122 0.68 16.75 0.62
N SER A 123 1.64 16.48 -0.27
CA SER A 123 1.81 15.16 -0.91
C SER A 123 2.10 14.04 0.10
N PRO A 124 3.03 14.20 1.07
CA PRO A 124 3.24 13.21 2.12
C PRO A 124 1.98 12.86 2.91
N ARG A 125 1.19 13.86 3.31
CA ARG A 125 -0.07 13.62 4.05
C ARG A 125 -1.07 12.84 3.20
N ALA A 126 -1.16 13.17 1.91
CA ALA A 126 -2.04 12.48 0.98
C ALA A 126 -1.66 10.99 0.87
N VAL A 127 -0.37 10.68 0.66
CA VAL A 127 0.13 9.30 0.57
C VAL A 127 -0.10 8.53 1.87
N ILE A 128 0.23 9.11 3.03
CA ILE A 128 -0.01 8.50 4.35
C ILE A 128 -1.49 8.16 4.53
N GLY A 129 -2.39 9.09 4.18
CA GLY A 129 -3.83 8.88 4.26
C GLY A 129 -4.32 7.75 3.36
N ALA A 130 -3.88 7.73 2.09
CA ALA A 130 -4.27 6.72 1.11
C ALA A 130 -3.83 5.30 1.53
N ILE A 131 -2.59 5.17 2.05
CA ILE A 131 -2.07 3.89 2.55
C ILE A 131 -2.87 3.43 3.77
N LYS A 132 -3.13 4.34 4.73
CA LYS A 132 -3.93 4.01 5.92
C LYS A 132 -5.34 3.52 5.54
N GLU A 133 -5.98 4.17 4.58
CA GLU A 133 -7.31 3.80 4.08
C GLU A 133 -7.28 2.41 3.43
N GLY A 134 -6.30 2.14 2.56
CA GLY A 134 -6.14 0.83 1.94
C GLY A 134 -5.87 -0.29 2.96
N LEU A 135 -5.02 -0.04 3.96
CA LEU A 135 -4.79 -0.99 5.07
C LEU A 135 -6.05 -1.23 5.90
N THR A 136 -6.88 -0.20 6.10
CA THR A 136 -8.17 -0.35 6.79
C THR A 136 -9.09 -1.27 5.98
N GLY A 137 -9.14 -1.09 4.66
CA GLY A 137 -9.87 -1.97 3.74
C GLY A 137 -9.37 -3.42 3.80
N TYR A 138 -8.05 -3.63 3.79
CA TYR A 138 -7.45 -4.96 3.94
C TYR A 138 -7.86 -5.61 5.27
N GLU A 139 -7.70 -4.93 6.40
CA GLU A 139 -8.01 -5.49 7.71
C GLU A 139 -9.51 -5.82 7.88
N GLN A 140 -10.39 -4.97 7.36
CA GLN A 140 -11.84 -5.21 7.40
C GLN A 140 -12.28 -6.44 6.60
N ASN A 141 -11.56 -6.76 5.52
CA ASN A 141 -11.94 -7.83 4.59
C ASN A 141 -10.97 -9.04 4.65
N LYS A 142 -10.06 -9.05 5.62
CA LYS A 142 -8.94 -9.99 5.72
C LYS A 142 -9.34 -11.45 5.62
N MET A 143 -10.41 -11.86 6.31
CA MET A 143 -10.91 -13.24 6.27
C MET A 143 -11.35 -13.64 4.86
N GLN A 144 -12.10 -12.77 4.17
CA GLN A 144 -12.55 -13.03 2.80
C GLN A 144 -11.39 -13.04 1.80
N ILE A 145 -10.43 -12.13 1.95
CA ILE A 145 -9.23 -12.05 1.08
C ILE A 145 -8.39 -13.32 1.19
N LEU A 146 -8.15 -13.80 2.41
CA LEU A 146 -7.25 -14.93 2.68
C LEU A 146 -7.95 -16.29 2.59
N GLY A 147 -9.23 -16.33 2.18
CA GLY A 147 -9.99 -17.58 2.07
C GLY A 147 -10.31 -18.23 3.42
N GLY A 148 -10.31 -17.45 4.51
CA GLY A 148 -10.79 -17.87 5.82
C GLY A 148 -12.23 -18.34 5.70
N SER A 149 -12.45 -19.62 5.98
CA SER A 149 -13.65 -20.36 5.64
C SER A 149 -14.91 -19.80 6.30
N ASP A 150 -15.89 -19.38 5.50
CA ASP A 150 -17.28 -19.67 5.82
C ASP A 150 -17.54 -21.13 5.46
N VAL A 151 -17.12 -22.04 6.35
CA VAL A 151 -17.98 -23.17 6.68
C VAL A 151 -18.97 -22.62 7.69
N VAL A 152 -20.01 -21.96 7.20
CA VAL A 152 -21.23 -21.74 7.95
C VAL A 152 -22.33 -22.51 7.21
N GLN A 153 -22.75 -23.58 7.89
CA GLN A 153 -23.84 -24.53 7.63
C GLN A 153 -24.79 -24.27 6.46
#